data_AF-B5UAJ6-F1
#
_entry.id   AF-B5UAJ6-F1
#
_cell.length_a   1.000
_cell.length_b   1.000
_cell.length_c   1.000
_cell.angle_alpha   90.00
_cell.angle_beta   90.00
_cell.angle_gamma   90.00
#
_symmetry.space_group_name_H-M   'P 1'
#
loop_
_entity.id
_entity.type
_entity.pdbx_description
1 polymer ?
#
loop_
_entity_poly.entity_id
_entity_poly.type
_entity_poly.pdbx_seq_one_letter_code
_entity_poly.pdbx_strand_id
1 'polypeptide(L)' 'INYLRPDIKRGNFTIEEKETIIKLHDMLGNRWSAIAAKLPGR' A
#
# COMPACT_ATOMS: atom_id res chain seq x y z
N ILE A 1 -18.48 6.63 20.89
CA ILE A 1 -18.23 5.32 20.25
C ILE A 1 -17.30 5.56 19.06
N ASN A 2 -15.99 5.40 19.26
CA ASN A 2 -14.95 5.68 18.25
C ASN A 2 -14.29 4.35 17.83
N TYR A 3 -14.62 3.83 16.64
CA TYR A 3 -14.09 2.57 16.09
C TYR A 3 -12.83 2.80 15.23
N LEU A 4 -11.89 3.62 15.70
CA LEU A 4 -10.56 3.65 15.12
C LEU A 4 -9.65 2.89 16.07
N ARG A 5 -9.39 1.61 15.75
CA ARG A 5 -8.35 0.84 16.43
C ARG A 5 -7.06 1.67 16.38
N PRO A 6 -6.49 2.08 17.52
CA PRO A 6 -5.28 2.91 17.55
C PRO A 6 -4.04 2.16 17.02
N ASP A 7 -4.14 0.84 16.80
CA ASP A 7 -3.10 -0.02 16.23
C ASP A 7 -3.12 -0.12 14.71
N ILE A 8 -4.09 0.49 14.02
CA ILE A 8 -3.98 0.65 12.56
C ILE A 8 -2.93 1.73 12.33
N LYS A 9 -1.68 1.28 12.16
CA LYS A 9 -0.60 2.12 11.62
C LYS A 9 -1.03 2.60 10.24
N ARG A 10 -1.78 3.70 10.18
CA ARG A 10 -1.83 4.60 9.02
C ARG A 10 -0.48 5.30 8.91
N GLY A 11 0.60 4.51 8.82
CA GLY A 11 1.89 5.04 8.40
C GLY A 11 1.70 5.54 6.98
N ASN A 12 2.08 6.79 6.73
CA ASN A 12 2.25 7.26 5.38
C ASN A 12 3.06 6.22 4.60
N PHE A 13 2.65 5.89 3.37
CA PHE A 13 3.48 5.08 2.50
C PHE A 13 4.90 5.68 2.49
N THR A 14 5.90 4.85 2.76
CA THR A 14 7.29 5.28 2.62
C THR A 14 7.55 5.66 1.16
N ILE A 15 8.61 6.43 0.92
CA ILE A 15 8.97 6.84 -0.44
C ILE A 15 9.22 5.59 -1.32
N GLU A 16 9.81 4.55 -0.73
CA GLU A 16 10.05 3.25 -1.37
C GLU A 16 8.74 2.52 -1.73
N GLU A 17 7.75 2.51 -0.84
CA GLU A 17 6.42 1.93 -1.13
C GLU A 17 5.75 2.68 -2.29
N LYS A 18 5.85 4.01 -2.32
CA LYS A 18 5.26 4.82 -3.41
C LYS A 18 5.93 4.55 -4.75
N GLU A 19 7.25 4.51 -4.79
CA GLU A 19 7.97 4.16 -6.01
C GLU A 19 7.63 2.75 -6.50
N THR A 20 7.48 1.81 -5.57
CA THR A 20 7.09 0.44 -5.89
C THR A 20 5.67 0.38 -6.45
N ILE A 21 4.73 1.12 -5.86
CA ILE A 21 3.35 1.25 -6.37
C ILE A 21 3.36 1.80 -7.79
N ILE A 22 4.12 2.87 -8.05
CA ILE A 22 4.20 3.49 -9.39
C ILE A 22 4.79 2.50 -10.41
N LYS A 23 5.91 1.85 -10.08
CA LYS A 23 6.55 0.83 -10.95
C LYS A 23 5.64 -0.36 -11.22
N LEU A 24 4.93 -0.84 -10.20
CA LEU A 24 4.02 -1.97 -10.35
C LEU A 24 2.72 -1.57 -11.06
N HIS A 25 2.23 -0.34 -10.90
CA HIS A 25 1.07 0.15 -11.64
C HIS A 25 1.41 0.34 -13.12
N ASP A 26 2.60 0.83 -13.44
CA ASP A 26 3.09 0.89 -14.83
C ASP A 26 3.18 -0.51 -15.45
N MET A 27 3.68 -1.49 -14.69
CA MET A 27 3.87 -2.87 -15.17
C MET A 27 2.58 -3.72 -15.21
N LEU A 28 1.69 -3.56 -14.22
CA LEU A 28 0.52 -4.43 -14.02
C LEU A 28 -0.81 -3.72 -14.32
N GLY A 29 -0.80 -2.39 -14.51
CA GLY A 29 -1.99 -1.56 -14.66
C GLY A 29 -2.84 -1.51 -13.41
N ASN A 30 -4.17 -1.52 -13.59
CA ASN A 30 -5.16 -1.41 -12.50
C ASN A 30 -5.31 -2.68 -11.64
N ARG A 31 -4.29 -3.55 -11.58
CA ARG A 31 -4.28 -4.77 -10.77
C ARG A 31 -3.86 -4.48 -9.33
N TRP A 32 -4.63 -3.64 -8.65
CA TRP A 32 -4.35 -3.20 -7.27
C TRP A 32 -4.15 -4.35 -6.28
N SER A 33 -4.88 -5.46 -6.43
CA SER A 33 -4.69 -6.64 -5.57
C SER A 33 -3.28 -7.25 -5.69
N ALA A 34 -2.70 -7.28 -6.89
CA ALA A 34 -1.35 -7.78 -7.12
C ALA A 34 -0.28 -6.79 -6.65
N ILE A 35 -0.55 -5.49 -6.79
CA ILE A 35 0.33 -4.43 -6.27
C ILE A 35 0.38 -4.48 -4.74
N ALA A 36 -0.78 -4.59 -4.08
CA ALA A 36 -0.88 -4.71 -2.63
C ALA A 36 -0.17 -5.97 -2.10
N ALA A 37 -0.33 -7.12 -2.79
CA ALA A 37 0.36 -8.35 -2.43
C ALA A 37 1.91 -8.24 -2.49
N LYS A 38 2.45 -7.27 -3.23
CA LYS A 38 3.89 -6.98 -3.31
C LYS A 38 4.38 -5.94 -2.30
N LEU A 39 3.49 -5.27 -1.54
CA LEU A 39 3.86 -4.32 -0.51
C LEU A 39 3.90 -5.04 0.85
N PRO A 40 5.09 -5.39 1.37
CA PRO A 40 5.20 -6.12 2.62
C PRO A 40 4.62 -5.29 3.78
N GLY A 41 3.63 -5.85 4.48
CA GLY A 41 2.98 -5.19 5.63
C GLY A 41 1.65 -4.50 5.32
N ARG A 42 1.07 -4.71 4.12
CA ARG A 42 -0.29 -4.29 3.76
C ARG A 42 -1.07 -5.37 3.03
#